data_AF-A0A2E9ITX5-F1
#
_entry.id   AF-A0A2E9ITX5-F1
#
_cell.length_a   1.000
_cell.length_b   1.000
_cell.length_c   1.000
_cell.angle_alpha   90.00
_cell.angle_beta   90.00
_cell.angle_gamma   90.00
#
_symmetry.space_group_name_H-M   'P 1'
#
loop_
_entity.id
_entity.type
_entity.pdbx_description
1 polymer ?
#
loop_
_entity_poly.entity_id
_entity_poly.type
_entity_poly.pdbx_seq_one_letter_code
_entity_poly.pdbx_strand_id
1 'polypeptide(L)'
;MSLTALPLEMPNQISSKRTHLNSHRAGKFLFCAGLALVASSTSHAALIAHWDLDSADESHSATAGTLSGDAAVGASAIAPSGNGALTTTTGTFDSNMVADDITGFGGSGSFTVLSWFQTSSATDQTIFNYSPSEGSSGGADLRFFVNSAGDFRVEMSSGAGFDLGLGSVNLNDGATHMVGVIFDSSTGDSFHDLDLYVDGTLYNVTGGTDHTVNLSGSVESGTTEGTIIFGMNQPNNSNIEKQFIGTIDDIAIYDQALDATALASIAANGVVIPEPSAFALLLASGVGTLVCLRRRKA
;
A
#
# COMPACT_ATOMS: atom_id res chain seq x y z
N MET A 1 -68.16 17.52 -28.28
CA MET A 1 -68.71 18.85 -28.55
C MET A 1 -68.28 19.76 -27.41
N SER A 2 -67.51 20.79 -27.74
CA SER A 2 -67.02 21.83 -26.84
C SER A 2 -68.13 22.82 -26.50
N LEU A 3 -68.18 23.32 -25.26
CA LEU A 3 -68.70 24.65 -24.94
C LEU A 3 -68.21 25.13 -23.56
N THR A 4 -67.30 26.08 -23.65
CA THR A 4 -66.82 27.07 -22.67
C THR A 4 -67.94 27.95 -22.10
N ALA A 5 -67.83 28.35 -20.82
CA ALA A 5 -68.15 29.71 -20.32
C ALA A 5 -67.85 29.88 -18.81
N LEU A 6 -66.84 30.71 -18.48
CA LEU A 6 -66.87 31.70 -17.37
C LEU A 6 -67.67 32.93 -17.89
N PRO A 7 -68.01 34.04 -17.15
CA PRO A 7 -67.37 34.65 -15.97
C PRO A 7 -68.31 35.48 -15.03
N LEU A 8 -67.71 36.41 -14.26
CA LEU A 8 -68.24 37.63 -13.59
C LEU A 8 -69.00 37.49 -12.26
N GLU A 9 -68.99 38.44 -11.30
CA GLU A 9 -68.06 39.47 -10.80
C GLU A 9 -68.73 40.07 -9.53
N MET A 10 -67.93 40.70 -8.66
CA MET A 10 -68.29 41.29 -7.35
C MET A 10 -69.27 42.49 -7.44
N PRO A 11 -69.89 43.00 -6.34
CA PRO A 11 -69.24 44.00 -5.44
C PRO A 11 -69.69 43.89 -3.94
N ASN A 12 -68.85 44.10 -2.90
CA ASN A 12 -68.20 45.32 -2.39
C ASN A 12 -68.84 45.88 -1.08
N GLN A 13 -67.98 46.39 -0.17
CA GLN A 13 -68.21 47.42 0.89
C GLN A 13 -68.89 47.01 2.22
N ILE A 14 -68.57 47.50 3.44
CA ILE A 14 -67.65 48.53 4.02
C ILE A 14 -67.56 48.31 5.55
N SER A 15 -66.47 48.76 6.17
CA SER A 15 -66.36 49.48 7.49
C SER A 15 -65.35 48.84 8.46
N SER A 16 -64.09 49.28 8.51
CA SER A 16 -63.54 50.47 9.20
C SER A 16 -63.38 50.32 10.73
N LYS A 17 -62.13 50.18 11.18
CA LYS A 17 -61.53 51.14 12.13
C LYS A 17 -60.00 51.03 12.20
N ARG A 18 -59.40 52.19 12.40
CA ARG A 18 -58.01 52.62 12.19
C ARG A 18 -57.13 52.47 13.45
N THR A 19 -55.82 52.29 13.19
CA THR A 19 -54.61 52.79 13.91
C THR A 19 -54.38 52.33 15.36
N HIS A 20 -53.20 51.89 15.79
CA HIS A 20 -51.92 52.63 15.78
C HIS A 20 -50.68 51.72 15.97
N LEU A 21 -49.54 52.17 15.42
CA LEU A 21 -48.18 51.62 15.54
C LEU A 21 -47.67 51.45 16.98
N ASN A 22 -46.80 50.44 17.17
CA ASN A 22 -45.51 50.45 17.90
C ASN A 22 -45.13 48.99 18.22
N SER A 23 -43.91 48.48 18.24
CA SER A 23 -42.58 48.90 17.81
C SER A 23 -41.67 47.72 18.19
N HIS A 24 -40.73 47.34 17.33
CA HIS A 24 -39.48 46.63 17.64
C HIS A 24 -39.49 45.42 18.60
N ARG A 25 -39.26 44.23 18.04
CA ARG A 25 -38.08 43.40 18.39
C ARG A 25 -37.85 42.32 17.33
N ALA A 26 -36.83 42.55 16.52
CA ALA A 26 -36.28 41.58 15.58
C ALA A 26 -35.59 40.46 16.36
N GLY A 27 -36.25 39.31 16.50
CA GLY A 27 -35.60 38.06 16.87
C GLY A 27 -35.03 37.41 15.61
N LYS A 28 -33.78 37.75 15.26
CA LYS A 28 -33.02 37.02 14.24
C LYS A 28 -32.68 35.63 14.79
N PHE A 29 -33.52 34.64 14.49
CA PHE A 29 -33.15 33.23 14.60
C PHE A 29 -32.24 32.90 13.41
N LEU A 30 -30.93 33.03 13.62
CA LEU A 30 -29.91 32.53 12.71
C LEU A 30 -29.79 31.02 12.98
N PHE A 31 -30.47 30.20 12.19
CA PHE A 31 -30.29 28.75 12.19
C PHE A 31 -28.99 28.46 11.44
N CYS A 32 -27.87 28.35 12.15
CA CYS A 32 -26.63 27.85 11.58
C CYS A 32 -26.80 26.36 11.32
N ALA A 33 -27.12 25.99 10.08
CA ALA A 33 -26.96 24.63 9.60
C ALA A 33 -25.45 24.31 9.60
N GLY A 34 -25.01 23.60 10.64
CA GLY A 34 -23.68 23.00 10.65
C GLY A 34 -23.65 21.89 9.61
N LEU A 35 -23.03 22.18 8.46
CA LEU A 35 -22.66 21.18 7.47
C LEU A 35 -21.59 20.29 8.13
N ALA A 36 -22.00 19.17 8.72
CA ALA A 36 -21.07 18.10 9.09
C ALA A 36 -20.59 17.48 7.78
N LEU A 37 -19.44 17.94 7.30
CA LEU A 37 -18.69 17.25 6.25
C LEU A 37 -18.22 15.94 6.88
N VAL A 38 -19.01 14.88 6.76
CA VAL A 38 -18.54 13.53 7.03
C VAL A 38 -17.56 13.24 5.90
N ALA A 39 -16.29 13.56 6.11
CA ALA A 39 -15.24 13.00 5.30
C ALA A 39 -15.28 11.50 5.54
N SER A 40 -15.84 10.77 4.59
CA SER A 40 -15.64 9.33 4.49
C SER A 40 -14.15 9.15 4.22
N SER A 41 -13.34 9.05 5.28
CA SER A 41 -12.03 8.44 5.17
C SER A 41 -12.31 6.98 4.84
N THR A 42 -12.37 6.65 3.55
CA THR A 42 -12.03 5.30 3.13
C THR A 42 -10.67 5.04 3.76
N SER A 43 -10.64 4.17 4.76
CA SER A 43 -9.39 3.66 5.33
C SER A 43 -8.59 3.16 4.14
N HIS A 44 -7.63 3.95 3.67
CA HIS A 44 -6.67 3.47 2.71
C HIS A 44 -5.88 2.39 3.44
N ALA A 45 -5.55 1.29 2.74
CA ALA A 45 -4.61 0.32 3.26
C ALA A 45 -3.40 1.05 3.86
N ALA A 46 -3.01 0.69 5.08
CA ALA A 46 -1.93 1.38 5.74
C ALA A 46 -0.62 0.89 5.13
N LEU A 47 0.12 1.81 4.51
CA LEU A 47 1.52 1.59 4.18
C LEU A 47 2.26 1.42 5.51
N ILE A 48 2.87 0.26 5.73
CA ILE A 48 3.52 -0.12 7.00
C ILE A 48 5.05 -0.23 6.89
N ALA A 49 5.58 -0.39 5.69
CA ALA A 49 7.00 -0.22 5.39
C ALA A 49 7.20 0.21 3.94
N HIS A 50 8.21 1.02 3.69
CA HIS A 50 8.57 1.52 2.37
C HIS A 50 10.08 1.72 2.25
N TRP A 51 10.67 1.19 1.18
CA TRP A 51 12.02 1.49 0.76
C TRP A 51 11.94 2.12 -0.63
N ASP A 52 11.93 3.45 -0.67
CA ASP A 52 12.03 4.23 -1.92
C ASP A 52 13.39 4.10 -2.60
N LEU A 53 14.40 3.62 -1.86
CA LEU A 53 15.77 3.46 -2.32
C LEU A 53 16.34 4.74 -2.95
N ASP A 54 15.90 5.92 -2.46
CA ASP A 54 16.59 7.21 -2.60
C ASP A 54 17.79 7.29 -1.64
N SER A 55 17.68 6.55 -0.53
CA SER A 55 18.74 6.24 0.41
C SER A 55 18.64 4.78 0.89
N ALA A 56 19.67 4.31 1.60
CA ALA A 56 19.77 2.93 2.07
C ALA A 56 19.02 2.73 3.41
N ASP A 57 17.79 3.21 3.53
CA ASP A 57 16.96 3.18 4.73
C ASP A 57 15.46 3.02 4.41
N GLU A 58 14.67 2.63 5.41
CA GLU A 58 13.21 2.59 5.34
C GLU A 58 12.64 4.02 5.52
N SER A 59 11.72 4.44 4.64
CA SER A 59 11.28 5.83 4.50
C SER A 59 10.43 6.36 5.68
N HIS A 60 9.83 5.51 6.53
CA HIS A 60 9.01 5.93 7.68
C HIS A 60 9.80 6.01 8.99
N SER A 61 10.58 4.98 9.31
CA SER A 61 11.32 4.82 10.55
C SER A 61 12.77 5.30 10.44
N ALA A 62 13.26 5.52 9.21
CA ALA A 62 14.67 5.77 8.90
C ALA A 62 15.59 4.65 9.43
N THR A 63 15.07 3.42 9.50
CA THR A 63 15.88 2.24 9.83
C THR A 63 16.85 1.99 8.68
N ALA A 64 18.15 2.17 8.94
CA ALA A 64 19.18 1.95 7.95
C ALA A 64 19.33 0.47 7.61
N GLY A 65 19.33 0.15 6.32
CA GLY A 65 19.70 -1.16 5.80
C GLY A 65 21.21 -1.29 5.59
N THR A 66 21.63 -2.48 5.19
CA THR A 66 23.02 -2.84 4.92
C THR A 66 23.18 -3.24 3.45
N LEU A 67 23.95 -2.46 2.69
CA LEU A 67 24.40 -2.84 1.34
C LEU A 67 25.59 -3.79 1.44
N SER A 68 25.58 -4.86 0.65
CA SER A 68 26.67 -5.85 0.58
C SER A 68 27.05 -6.17 -0.87
N GLY A 69 28.31 -6.56 -1.09
CA GLY A 69 28.82 -6.87 -2.43
C GLY A 69 28.98 -5.63 -3.30
N ASP A 70 28.44 -5.67 -4.52
CA ASP A 70 28.42 -4.53 -5.46
C ASP A 70 27.14 -3.69 -5.39
N ALA A 71 26.24 -4.01 -4.44
CA ALA A 71 24.98 -3.30 -4.31
C ALA A 71 25.21 -1.82 -3.98
N ALA A 72 24.48 -0.96 -4.70
CA ALA A 72 24.50 0.47 -4.47
C ALA A 72 23.10 1.06 -4.67
N VAL A 73 22.74 1.97 -3.78
CA VAL A 73 21.61 2.88 -3.98
C VAL A 73 22.12 4.11 -4.73
N GLY A 74 21.48 4.47 -5.83
CA GLY A 74 21.90 5.59 -6.66
C GLY A 74 20.85 6.02 -7.67
N ALA A 75 21.14 7.09 -8.41
CA ALA A 75 20.16 7.76 -9.24
C ALA A 75 19.53 6.84 -10.30
N SER A 76 18.21 6.67 -10.24
CA SER A 76 17.41 5.88 -11.17
C SER A 76 15.98 6.43 -11.21
N ALA A 77 15.20 6.04 -12.20
CA ALA A 77 13.81 6.46 -12.34
C ALA A 77 13.00 5.31 -12.96
N ILE A 78 13.03 4.15 -12.29
CA ILE A 78 12.24 3.00 -12.73
C ILE A 78 10.88 2.96 -12.04
N ALA A 79 10.72 3.53 -10.85
CA ALA A 79 9.40 3.80 -10.28
C ALA A 79 8.87 5.21 -10.64
N PRO A 80 7.54 5.46 -10.59
CA PRO A 80 6.96 6.77 -10.86
C PRO A 80 7.29 7.82 -9.78
N SER A 81 7.54 7.36 -8.55
CA SER A 81 8.09 8.14 -7.44
C SER A 81 9.56 7.80 -7.24
N GLY A 82 10.30 8.67 -6.55
CA GLY A 82 11.73 8.47 -6.28
C GLY A 82 12.66 9.05 -7.35
N ASN A 83 13.93 9.17 -6.97
CA ASN A 83 15.06 9.49 -7.86
C ASN A 83 16.19 8.47 -7.72
N GLY A 84 15.99 7.40 -6.96
CA GLY A 84 16.95 6.36 -6.63
C GLY A 84 16.48 4.98 -7.10
N ALA A 85 17.32 3.99 -6.88
CA ALA A 85 17.00 2.56 -6.94
C ALA A 85 18.20 1.79 -6.37
N LEU A 86 17.94 0.57 -5.92
CA LEU A 86 18.97 -0.43 -5.69
C LEU A 86 19.48 -0.94 -7.03
N THR A 87 20.78 -0.84 -7.25
CA THR A 87 21.46 -1.42 -8.41
C THR A 87 22.43 -2.51 -7.94
N THR A 88 22.43 -3.66 -8.62
CA THR A 88 23.29 -4.80 -8.23
C THR A 88 23.53 -5.74 -9.41
N THR A 89 24.68 -6.42 -9.40
CA THR A 89 24.95 -7.60 -10.24
C THR A 89 25.24 -8.83 -9.38
N THR A 90 25.82 -8.63 -8.19
CA THR A 90 26.14 -9.71 -7.26
C THR A 90 25.87 -9.36 -5.80
N GLY A 91 25.57 -8.10 -5.51
CA GLY A 91 25.26 -7.57 -4.20
C GLY A 91 23.81 -7.74 -3.78
N THR A 92 23.54 -7.30 -2.56
CA THR A 92 22.22 -7.37 -1.93
C THR A 92 22.04 -6.18 -0.99
N PHE A 93 20.78 -5.90 -0.68
CA PHE A 93 20.38 -4.99 0.38
C PHE A 93 19.66 -5.79 1.48
N ASP A 94 20.19 -5.76 2.69
CA ASP A 94 19.54 -6.27 3.89
C ASP A 94 18.82 -5.11 4.57
N SER A 95 17.50 -5.21 4.76
CA SER A 95 16.72 -4.16 5.44
C SER A 95 17.09 -4.01 6.92
N ASN A 96 17.76 -4.99 7.52
CA ASN A 96 17.93 -5.16 8.96
C ASN A 96 16.60 -5.23 9.74
N MET A 97 15.50 -5.59 9.08
CA MET A 97 14.16 -5.71 9.69
C MET A 97 13.60 -7.12 9.47
N VAL A 98 12.91 -7.67 10.47
CA VAL A 98 12.10 -8.88 10.33
C VAL A 98 10.61 -8.54 10.16
N ALA A 99 9.79 -9.48 9.70
CA ALA A 99 8.36 -9.22 9.55
C ALA A 99 7.67 -8.84 10.87
N ASP A 100 8.13 -9.38 12.00
CA ASP A 100 7.58 -9.04 13.32
C ASP A 100 7.99 -7.62 13.80
N ASP A 101 9.02 -7.00 13.21
CA ASP A 101 9.36 -5.58 13.46
C ASP A 101 8.38 -4.64 12.76
N ILE A 102 7.74 -5.12 11.69
CA ILE A 102 6.79 -4.37 10.87
C ILE A 102 5.38 -4.69 11.35
N THR A 103 4.83 -3.80 12.17
CA THR A 103 3.48 -3.98 12.73
C THR A 103 2.45 -4.14 11.61
N GLY A 104 1.80 -5.31 11.56
CA GLY A 104 0.79 -5.64 10.55
C GLY A 104 1.28 -6.50 9.39
N PHE A 105 2.57 -6.82 9.31
CA PHE A 105 3.11 -7.71 8.27
C PHE A 105 3.32 -9.16 8.74
N GLY A 106 3.90 -9.36 9.93
CA GLY A 106 4.06 -10.68 10.51
C GLY A 106 2.72 -11.39 10.79
N GLY A 107 2.76 -12.71 10.91
CA GLY A 107 1.58 -13.52 11.23
C GLY A 107 0.76 -13.95 10.01
N SER A 108 -0.54 -14.22 10.25
CA SER A 108 -1.50 -14.69 9.23
C SER A 108 -2.48 -13.60 8.77
N GLY A 109 -2.15 -12.33 8.98
CA GLY A 109 -2.97 -11.19 8.56
C GLY A 109 -2.88 -10.96 7.04
N SER A 110 -3.84 -10.22 6.49
CA SER A 110 -3.75 -9.78 5.09
C SER A 110 -2.53 -8.88 4.88
N PHE A 111 -1.93 -8.95 3.69
CA PHE A 111 -0.83 -8.06 3.32
C PHE A 111 -0.76 -7.84 1.82
N THR A 112 -0.02 -6.82 1.42
CA THR A 112 0.44 -6.62 0.04
C THR A 112 1.90 -6.22 0.05
N VAL A 113 2.74 -6.89 -0.76
CA VAL A 113 4.13 -6.50 -1.02
C VAL A 113 4.26 -6.14 -2.50
N LEU A 114 4.78 -4.95 -2.79
CA LEU A 114 5.00 -4.44 -4.15
C LEU A 114 6.46 -4.08 -4.36
N SER A 115 6.90 -4.12 -5.63
CA SER A 115 8.21 -3.60 -6.04
C SER A 115 8.21 -3.28 -7.53
N TRP A 116 9.01 -2.28 -7.90
CA TRP A 116 9.41 -2.04 -9.28
C TRP A 116 10.78 -2.66 -9.53
N PHE A 117 10.98 -3.19 -10.72
CA PHE A 117 12.28 -3.69 -11.12
C PHE A 117 12.51 -3.57 -12.62
N GLN A 118 13.78 -3.67 -13.00
CA GLN A 118 14.21 -3.79 -14.39
C GLN A 118 15.39 -4.75 -14.47
N THR A 119 15.29 -5.76 -15.32
CA THR A 119 16.39 -6.71 -15.60
C THR A 119 16.34 -7.22 -17.04
N SER A 120 17.49 -7.64 -17.56
CA SER A 120 17.62 -8.37 -18.82
C SER A 120 18.27 -9.75 -18.61
N SER A 121 18.44 -10.16 -17.36
CA SER A 121 19.10 -11.41 -17.01
C SER A 121 18.16 -12.59 -17.20
N ALA A 122 18.64 -13.62 -17.91
CA ALA A 122 17.92 -14.88 -18.13
C ALA A 122 18.27 -15.94 -17.08
N THR A 123 18.61 -15.52 -15.86
CA THR A 123 18.75 -16.39 -14.68
C THR A 123 17.61 -16.13 -13.71
N ASP A 124 17.44 -16.95 -12.67
CA ASP A 124 16.46 -16.66 -11.62
C ASP A 124 16.94 -15.45 -10.79
N GLN A 125 16.12 -14.42 -10.59
CA GLN A 125 16.51 -13.12 -10.00
C GLN A 125 15.60 -12.72 -8.83
N THR A 126 16.10 -12.84 -7.60
CA THR A 126 15.31 -12.54 -6.39
C THR A 126 15.07 -11.06 -6.20
N ILE A 127 13.80 -10.66 -6.13
CA ILE A 127 13.43 -9.28 -5.90
C ILE A 127 13.25 -9.04 -4.40
N PHE A 128 12.43 -9.88 -3.76
CA PHE A 128 12.12 -9.83 -2.33
C PHE A 128 12.31 -11.20 -1.69
N ASN A 129 12.89 -11.21 -0.49
CA ASN A 129 13.07 -12.40 0.32
C ASN A 129 12.84 -12.11 1.80
N TYR A 130 11.96 -12.89 2.42
CA TYR A 130 11.83 -13.05 3.86
C TYR A 130 11.75 -14.55 4.13
N SER A 131 12.79 -15.16 4.71
CA SER A 131 12.87 -16.63 4.85
C SER A 131 13.30 -17.05 6.26
N PRO A 132 12.55 -16.67 7.31
CA PRO A 132 12.93 -16.93 8.70
C PRO A 132 13.02 -18.43 9.05
N SER A 133 12.32 -19.30 8.32
CA SER A 133 12.36 -20.75 8.56
C SER A 133 13.51 -21.45 7.82
N GLU A 134 14.30 -20.73 7.03
CA GLU A 134 15.33 -21.28 6.13
C GLU A 134 14.83 -22.45 5.27
N GLY A 135 13.57 -22.39 4.81
CA GLY A 135 13.00 -23.45 3.97
C GLY A 135 12.33 -24.59 4.73
N SER A 136 12.43 -24.63 6.06
CA SER A 136 11.95 -25.76 6.88
C SER A 136 10.43 -25.77 7.09
N SER A 137 9.78 -24.61 7.04
CA SER A 137 8.35 -24.47 7.33
C SER A 137 7.61 -23.81 6.16
N GLY A 138 6.65 -24.54 5.59
CA GLY A 138 5.79 -24.01 4.54
C GLY A 138 4.87 -22.92 5.06
N GLY A 139 4.74 -21.82 4.33
CA GLY A 139 3.88 -20.69 4.70
C GLY A 139 4.52 -19.67 5.66
N ALA A 140 5.72 -19.96 6.17
CA ALA A 140 6.48 -19.07 7.06
C ALA A 140 7.51 -18.18 6.36
N ASP A 141 7.83 -18.53 5.11
CA ASP A 141 8.72 -17.74 4.25
C ASP A 141 7.88 -17.03 3.18
N LEU A 142 8.37 -15.92 2.64
CA LEU A 142 7.83 -15.25 1.46
C LEU A 142 8.97 -14.79 0.56
N ARG A 143 8.97 -15.28 -0.67
CA ARG A 143 9.92 -14.89 -1.70
C ARG A 143 9.21 -14.67 -3.00
N PHE A 144 9.65 -13.66 -3.75
CA PHE A 144 9.27 -13.56 -5.15
C PHE A 144 10.42 -13.09 -6.02
N PHE A 145 10.41 -13.58 -7.26
CA PHE A 145 11.49 -13.41 -8.20
C PHE A 145 10.98 -13.53 -9.64
N VAL A 146 11.76 -13.03 -10.59
CA VAL A 146 11.58 -13.39 -12.00
C VAL A 146 12.47 -14.61 -12.28
N ASN A 147 11.90 -15.64 -12.88
CA ASN A 147 12.66 -16.85 -13.23
C ASN A 147 13.44 -16.67 -14.55
N SER A 148 14.32 -17.63 -14.86
CA SER A 148 15.08 -17.64 -16.11
C SER A 148 14.25 -17.62 -17.41
N ALA A 149 12.98 -18.02 -17.36
CA ALA A 149 12.05 -17.97 -18.49
C ALA A 149 11.36 -16.60 -18.64
N GLY A 150 11.53 -15.69 -17.67
CA GLY A 150 10.86 -14.39 -17.67
C GLY A 150 9.50 -14.38 -17.00
N ASP A 151 9.10 -15.47 -16.34
CA ASP A 151 7.86 -15.57 -15.59
C ASP A 151 8.03 -15.04 -14.16
N PHE A 152 6.95 -14.52 -13.59
CA PHE A 152 6.91 -14.15 -12.18
C PHE A 152 6.73 -15.40 -11.31
N ARG A 153 7.51 -15.53 -10.24
CA ARG A 153 7.43 -16.66 -9.31
C ARG A 153 7.32 -16.20 -7.87
N VAL A 154 6.47 -16.88 -7.12
CA VAL A 154 6.35 -16.78 -5.66
C VAL A 154 6.69 -18.12 -4.99
N GLU A 155 7.34 -18.07 -3.83
CA GLU A 155 7.66 -19.24 -2.99
C GLU A 155 7.41 -18.95 -1.50
N MET A 156 6.87 -19.94 -0.77
CA MET A 156 6.74 -19.94 0.69
C MET A 156 7.35 -21.20 1.34
N SER A 157 8.35 -21.78 0.68
CA SER A 157 9.12 -22.94 1.16
C SER A 157 8.32 -24.25 1.32
N SER A 158 9.01 -25.35 1.64
CA SER A 158 8.39 -26.68 1.78
C SER A 158 7.48 -27.11 0.60
N GLY A 159 7.89 -26.76 -0.62
CA GLY A 159 7.16 -27.08 -1.86
C GLY A 159 6.04 -26.10 -2.25
N ALA A 160 5.75 -25.07 -1.44
CA ALA A 160 4.94 -23.93 -1.89
C ALA A 160 5.77 -23.07 -2.83
N GLY A 161 5.57 -23.29 -4.14
CA GLY A 161 6.19 -22.51 -5.20
C GLY A 161 5.32 -22.56 -6.45
N PHE A 162 5.16 -21.41 -7.09
CA PHE A 162 4.32 -21.27 -8.28
C PHE A 162 4.97 -20.31 -9.28
N ASP A 163 5.19 -20.80 -10.50
CA ASP A 163 5.53 -19.98 -11.66
C ASP A 163 4.25 -19.52 -12.35
N LEU A 164 4.04 -18.22 -12.43
CA LEU A 164 2.96 -17.63 -13.21
C LEU A 164 3.39 -17.61 -14.67
N GLY A 165 2.90 -18.57 -15.46
CA GLY A 165 3.14 -18.59 -16.90
C GLY A 165 2.48 -17.38 -17.60
N LEU A 166 3.28 -16.38 -17.96
CA LEU A 166 2.81 -15.11 -18.51
C LEU A 166 2.57 -15.15 -20.04
N GLY A 167 2.79 -16.31 -20.65
CA GLY A 167 2.57 -16.54 -22.08
C GLY A 167 3.61 -15.82 -22.94
N SER A 168 3.22 -14.70 -23.56
CA SER A 168 4.13 -13.90 -24.41
C SER A 168 4.74 -12.70 -23.68
N VAL A 169 4.27 -12.38 -22.47
CA VAL A 169 4.90 -11.35 -21.63
C VAL A 169 6.16 -11.95 -21.02
N ASN A 170 7.23 -11.17 -21.01
CA ASN A 170 8.51 -11.56 -20.46
C ASN A 170 9.01 -10.44 -19.55
N LEU A 171 9.26 -10.75 -18.28
CA LEU A 171 9.72 -9.79 -17.27
C LEU A 171 11.24 -9.56 -17.23
N ASN A 172 12.01 -10.31 -18.02
CA ASN A 172 13.45 -10.11 -18.19
C ASN A 172 13.80 -9.48 -19.56
N ASP A 173 12.92 -8.64 -20.10
CA ASP A 173 13.07 -8.00 -21.41
C ASP A 173 13.82 -6.64 -21.36
N GLY A 174 14.25 -6.21 -20.18
CA GLY A 174 14.91 -4.93 -19.95
C GLY A 174 13.95 -3.74 -19.81
N ALA A 175 12.64 -3.95 -19.84
CA ALA A 175 11.66 -2.94 -19.46
C ALA A 175 11.52 -2.85 -17.94
N THR A 176 10.90 -1.76 -17.49
CA THR A 176 10.46 -1.61 -16.11
C THR A 176 9.14 -2.37 -15.93
N HIS A 177 9.07 -3.15 -14.85
CA HIS A 177 7.87 -3.86 -14.44
C HIS A 177 7.51 -3.51 -13.00
N MET A 178 6.22 -3.52 -12.70
CA MET A 178 5.71 -3.47 -11.33
C MET A 178 5.07 -4.82 -11.01
N VAL A 179 5.53 -5.44 -9.93
CA VAL A 179 5.01 -6.73 -9.46
C VAL A 179 4.61 -6.69 -7.99
N GLY A 180 3.79 -7.65 -7.58
CA GLY A 180 3.48 -7.82 -6.18
C GLY A 180 2.83 -9.14 -5.83
N VAL A 181 2.82 -9.40 -4.52
CA VAL A 181 2.08 -10.50 -3.89
C VAL A 181 1.05 -9.90 -2.95
N ILE A 182 -0.19 -10.34 -3.09
CA ILE A 182 -1.35 -9.89 -2.32
C ILE A 182 -1.92 -11.12 -1.60
N PHE A 183 -2.18 -10.99 -0.31
CA PHE A 183 -2.82 -12.01 0.50
C PHE A 183 -4.03 -11.40 1.22
N ASP A 184 -5.21 -11.96 0.98
CA ASP A 184 -6.44 -11.58 1.68
C ASP A 184 -6.89 -12.71 2.63
N SER A 185 -6.55 -12.55 3.91
CA SER A 185 -6.96 -13.45 4.99
C SER A 185 -8.48 -13.56 5.17
N SER A 186 -9.28 -12.68 4.54
CA SER A 186 -10.74 -12.73 4.58
C SER A 186 -11.34 -13.68 3.54
N THR A 187 -10.59 -14.00 2.48
CA THR A 187 -11.04 -14.91 1.40
C THR A 187 -10.45 -16.30 1.53
N GLY A 188 -9.35 -16.46 2.28
CA GLY A 188 -8.72 -17.74 2.58
C GLY A 188 -7.53 -17.58 3.51
N ASP A 189 -6.78 -18.65 3.76
CA ASP A 189 -5.68 -18.64 4.72
C ASP A 189 -4.39 -19.28 4.19
N SER A 190 -4.31 -19.62 2.92
CA SER A 190 -3.23 -20.45 2.37
C SER A 190 -2.50 -19.85 1.17
N PHE A 191 -1.43 -20.53 0.76
CA PHE A 191 -0.60 -20.16 -0.39
C PHE A 191 -1.40 -20.08 -1.70
N HIS A 192 -2.44 -20.91 -1.86
CA HIS A 192 -3.33 -20.84 -3.03
C HIS A 192 -4.29 -19.64 -3.00
N ASP A 193 -4.43 -18.97 -1.86
CA ASP A 193 -5.23 -17.75 -1.71
C ASP A 193 -4.41 -16.47 -1.98
N LEU A 194 -3.16 -16.62 -2.44
CA LEU A 194 -2.37 -15.50 -2.92
C LEU A 194 -2.83 -15.04 -4.31
N ASP A 195 -2.89 -13.72 -4.47
CA ASP A 195 -2.97 -13.06 -5.76
C ASP A 195 -1.60 -12.46 -6.13
N LEU A 196 -1.27 -12.54 -7.42
CA LEU A 196 -0.05 -12.01 -8.00
C LEU A 196 -0.41 -10.84 -8.91
N TYR A 197 0.27 -9.72 -8.73
CA TYR A 197 0.14 -8.55 -9.58
C TYR A 197 1.32 -8.46 -10.54
N VAL A 198 1.04 -8.23 -11.82
CA VAL A 198 2.04 -7.96 -12.86
C VAL A 198 1.48 -6.90 -13.81
N ASP A 199 2.13 -5.73 -13.86
CA ASP A 199 1.86 -4.64 -14.82
C ASP A 199 0.37 -4.30 -15.03
N GLY A 200 -0.39 -4.20 -13.94
CA GLY A 200 -1.81 -3.82 -13.98
C GLY A 200 -2.78 -5.01 -14.01
N THR A 201 -2.28 -6.24 -14.02
CA THR A 201 -3.12 -7.45 -14.06
C THR A 201 -2.94 -8.29 -12.81
N LEU A 202 -4.05 -8.75 -12.23
CA LEU A 202 -4.09 -9.70 -11.12
C LEU A 202 -4.25 -11.13 -11.64
N TYR A 203 -3.54 -12.06 -11.01
CA TYR A 203 -3.55 -13.49 -11.32
C TYR A 203 -3.65 -14.28 -10.01
N ASN A 204 -4.38 -15.39 -10.02
CA ASN A 204 -4.44 -16.29 -8.86
C ASN A 204 -3.30 -17.30 -8.89
N VAL A 205 -2.82 -17.71 -7.72
CA VAL A 205 -1.98 -18.91 -7.59
C VAL A 205 -2.83 -20.16 -7.85
N THR A 206 -2.36 -21.04 -8.73
CA THR A 206 -3.13 -22.25 -9.14
C THR A 206 -2.31 -23.54 -9.03
N GLY A 207 -1.14 -23.50 -8.40
CA GLY A 207 -0.23 -24.64 -8.25
C GLY A 207 0.70 -24.50 -7.06
N GLY A 208 1.58 -25.49 -6.87
CA GLY A 208 2.44 -25.61 -5.69
C GLY A 208 1.75 -26.34 -4.52
N THR A 209 2.53 -26.74 -3.51
CA THR A 209 1.97 -27.29 -2.26
C THR A 209 1.24 -26.18 -1.52
N ASP A 210 0.04 -26.49 -1.04
CA ASP A 210 -0.75 -25.53 -0.29
C ASP A 210 -0.39 -25.58 1.21
N HIS A 211 -0.02 -24.42 1.75
CA HIS A 211 0.34 -24.24 3.17
C HIS A 211 -0.36 -23.01 3.71
N THR A 212 -0.81 -23.06 4.96
CA THR A 212 -1.36 -21.88 5.65
C THR A 212 -0.31 -20.78 5.74
N VAL A 213 -0.67 -19.56 5.35
CA VAL A 213 0.18 -18.38 5.44
C VAL A 213 0.33 -17.96 6.89
N ASN A 214 1.57 -17.92 7.37
CA ASN A 214 1.90 -17.36 8.67
C ASN A 214 3.35 -16.87 8.70
N LEU A 215 3.55 -15.59 8.42
CA LEU A 215 4.85 -14.93 8.37
C LEU A 215 5.42 -14.58 9.76
N SER A 216 4.84 -15.08 10.85
CA SER A 216 5.44 -14.91 12.18
C SER A 216 6.80 -15.61 12.19
N GLY A 217 7.86 -14.92 12.61
CA GLY A 217 9.20 -15.48 12.57
C GLY A 217 9.36 -16.67 13.51
N SER A 218 9.24 -17.91 13.01
CA SER A 218 9.71 -19.09 13.74
C SER A 218 11.19 -19.27 13.43
N VAL A 219 12.04 -18.64 14.25
CA VAL A 219 13.50 -18.79 14.14
C VAL A 219 13.84 -20.26 14.43
N GLU A 220 14.25 -21.00 13.40
CA GLU A 220 14.98 -22.24 13.63
C GLU A 220 16.40 -21.87 14.11
N SER A 221 16.78 -22.48 15.23
CA SER A 221 17.91 -22.07 16.07
C SER A 221 19.27 -22.07 15.34
N GLY A 222 19.88 -20.91 15.07
CA GLY A 222 21.34 -20.79 14.95
C GLY A 222 21.93 -19.83 13.92
N THR A 223 21.13 -19.21 13.06
CA THR A 223 21.57 -18.17 12.11
C THR A 223 20.82 -16.88 12.38
N THR A 224 21.38 -15.75 11.92
CA THR A 224 20.76 -14.41 12.01
C THR A 224 19.30 -14.51 11.61
N GLU A 225 18.41 -13.87 12.38
CA GLU A 225 16.99 -13.71 12.04
C GLU A 225 16.84 -13.49 10.53
N GLY A 226 15.89 -14.20 9.90
CA GLY A 226 15.62 -14.01 8.48
C GLY A 226 15.07 -12.61 8.28
N THR A 227 15.95 -11.63 8.08
CA THR A 227 15.58 -10.26 7.75
C THR A 227 14.97 -10.23 6.36
N ILE A 228 14.28 -9.14 6.06
CA ILE A 228 13.83 -8.84 4.72
C ILE A 228 15.05 -8.42 3.89
N ILE A 229 15.24 -9.10 2.77
CA ILE A 229 16.40 -8.96 1.89
C ILE A 229 15.91 -8.67 0.47
N PHE A 230 16.58 -7.75 -0.22
CA PHE A 230 16.35 -7.45 -1.63
C PHE A 230 17.56 -7.87 -2.47
N GLY A 231 17.29 -8.38 -3.66
CA GLY A 231 18.31 -8.73 -4.64
C GLY A 231 18.97 -10.11 -4.46
N MET A 232 18.55 -10.91 -3.46
CA MET A 232 19.16 -12.24 -3.20
C MET A 232 18.23 -13.17 -2.41
N ASN A 233 18.29 -14.48 -2.68
CA ASN A 233 17.46 -15.52 -2.04
C ASN A 233 17.92 -15.89 -0.61
N GLN A 234 19.22 -15.88 -0.31
CA GLN A 234 19.73 -16.04 1.05
C GLN A 234 21.23 -15.70 1.14
N PRO A 235 21.71 -15.02 2.20
CA PRO A 235 23.12 -14.68 2.38
C PRO A 235 23.93 -15.71 3.18
N ASN A 236 23.39 -16.87 3.58
CA ASN A 236 24.12 -17.83 4.44
C ASN A 236 25.19 -18.63 3.65
N ASN A 237 26.37 -18.02 3.58
CA ASN A 237 27.70 -18.61 3.62
C ASN A 237 28.05 -19.85 2.77
N SER A 238 27.60 -20.02 1.52
CA SER A 238 28.39 -20.72 0.48
C SER A 238 27.81 -20.66 -0.94
N ASN A 239 26.49 -20.49 -1.08
CA ASN A 239 25.84 -20.50 -2.39
C ASN A 239 25.09 -19.19 -2.61
N ILE A 240 25.59 -18.38 -3.54
CA ILE A 240 24.91 -17.16 -3.99
C ILE A 240 23.87 -17.58 -5.02
N GLU A 241 22.67 -17.93 -4.55
CA GLU A 241 21.58 -18.39 -5.40
C GLU A 241 20.63 -17.25 -5.76
N LYS A 242 20.22 -17.24 -7.03
CA LYS A 242 19.21 -16.33 -7.58
C LYS A 242 19.50 -14.84 -7.32
N GLN A 243 20.76 -14.42 -7.46
CA GLN A 243 21.17 -13.02 -7.35
C GLN A 243 20.44 -12.17 -8.39
N PHE A 244 19.95 -11.00 -7.99
CA PHE A 244 19.37 -10.05 -8.92
C PHE A 244 20.46 -9.27 -9.66
N ILE A 245 20.30 -9.15 -10.98
CA ILE A 245 21.15 -8.36 -11.87
C ILE A 245 20.25 -7.32 -12.52
N GLY A 246 20.39 -6.07 -12.11
CA GLY A 246 19.57 -4.98 -12.61
C GLY A 246 19.27 -3.94 -11.55
N THR A 247 18.05 -3.38 -11.62
CA THR A 247 17.57 -2.38 -10.67
C THR A 247 16.27 -2.81 -9.99
N ILE A 248 16.15 -2.52 -8.70
CA ILE A 248 14.96 -2.73 -7.86
C ILE A 248 14.64 -1.39 -7.18
N ASP A 249 13.36 -1.04 -7.09
CA ASP A 249 12.90 0.25 -6.62
C ASP A 249 11.52 0.18 -5.94
N ASP A 250 11.19 1.20 -5.14
CA ASP A 250 9.91 1.40 -4.45
C ASP A 250 9.31 0.10 -3.84
N ILE A 251 10.06 -0.57 -2.95
CA ILE A 251 9.51 -1.73 -2.23
C ILE A 251 8.54 -1.23 -1.17
N ALA A 252 7.26 -1.63 -1.26
CA ALA A 252 6.22 -1.22 -0.33
C ALA A 252 5.49 -2.40 0.28
N ILE A 253 5.21 -2.32 1.58
CA ILE A 253 4.42 -3.30 2.33
C ILE A 253 3.19 -2.61 2.92
N TYR A 254 2.02 -3.22 2.71
CA TYR A 254 0.74 -2.79 3.27
C TYR A 254 0.16 -3.87 4.19
N ASP A 255 -0.56 -3.46 5.24
CA ASP A 255 -1.22 -4.35 6.21
C ASP A 255 -2.58 -4.92 5.73
N GLN A 256 -2.86 -4.79 4.43
CA GLN A 256 -4.14 -5.13 3.81
C GLN A 256 -3.92 -5.68 2.40
N ALA A 257 -4.90 -6.43 1.92
CA ALA A 257 -4.99 -6.81 0.52
C ALA A 257 -5.41 -5.59 -0.32
N LEU A 258 -4.54 -5.12 -1.21
CA LEU A 258 -4.85 -4.03 -2.12
C LEU A 258 -5.72 -4.51 -3.27
N ASP A 259 -6.74 -3.73 -3.62
CA ASP A 259 -7.56 -3.98 -4.80
C ASP A 259 -6.91 -3.41 -6.08
N ALA A 260 -7.47 -3.78 -7.24
CA ALA A 260 -6.99 -3.32 -8.54
C ALA A 260 -7.01 -1.80 -8.70
N THR A 261 -7.87 -1.07 -7.99
CA THR A 261 -7.94 0.40 -8.06
C THR A 261 -6.75 1.02 -7.33
N ALA A 262 -6.44 0.55 -6.13
CA ALA A 262 -5.28 0.99 -5.37
C ALA A 262 -3.98 0.66 -6.11
N LEU A 263 -3.86 -0.56 -6.63
CA LEU A 263 -2.71 -0.99 -7.42
C LEU A 263 -2.50 -0.14 -8.68
N ALA A 264 -3.57 0.16 -9.42
CA ALA A 264 -3.49 1.05 -10.59
C ALA A 264 -3.09 2.48 -10.22
N SER A 265 -3.55 2.99 -9.06
CA SER A 265 -3.14 4.31 -8.57
C SER A 265 -1.65 4.34 -8.21
N ILE A 266 -1.16 3.30 -7.55
CA ILE A 266 0.26 3.15 -7.18
C ILE A 266 1.12 3.01 -8.45
N ALA A 267 0.70 2.19 -9.42
CA ALA A 267 1.41 2.04 -10.69
C ALA A 267 1.54 3.36 -11.48
N ALA A 268 0.54 4.23 -11.39
CA ALA A 268 0.52 5.49 -12.12
C ALA A 268 1.26 6.64 -11.40
N ASN A 269 1.22 6.66 -10.06
CA ASN A 269 1.64 7.81 -9.26
C ASN A 269 2.79 7.49 -8.30
N GLY A 270 3.18 6.23 -8.19
CA GLY A 270 4.15 5.77 -7.19
C GLY A 270 3.52 5.52 -5.83
N VAL A 271 4.36 5.13 -4.87
CA VAL A 271 3.94 4.89 -3.49
C VAL A 271 3.76 6.24 -2.79
N VAL A 272 2.54 6.52 -2.34
CA VAL A 272 2.23 7.76 -1.62
C VAL A 272 2.33 7.49 -0.12
N ILE A 273 3.33 8.07 0.52
CA ILE A 273 3.46 8.06 1.98
C ILE A 273 2.33 8.93 2.58
N PRO A 274 1.41 8.37 3.37
CA PRO A 274 0.39 9.18 4.05
C PRO A 274 1.08 10.12 5.03
N GLU A 275 1.00 11.44 4.80
CA GLU A 275 1.51 12.38 5.81
C GLU A 275 0.79 12.10 7.14
N PRO A 276 1.51 12.02 8.28
CA PRO A 276 0.91 11.76 9.58
C PRO A 276 -0.07 12.88 9.91
N SER A 277 -1.35 12.63 9.62
CA SER A 277 -2.52 13.51 9.75
C SER A 277 -2.22 14.92 10.30
N ALA A 278 -1.62 15.78 9.47
CA ALA A 278 -1.44 17.20 9.78
C ALA A 278 -2.80 17.89 10.06
N PHE A 279 -3.90 17.31 9.55
CA PHE A 279 -5.28 17.67 9.90
C PHE A 279 -5.64 17.45 11.38
N ALA A 280 -5.15 16.39 12.03
CA ALA A 280 -5.39 16.18 13.46
C ALA A 280 -4.69 17.27 14.30
N LEU A 281 -3.49 17.68 13.89
CA LEU A 281 -2.73 18.78 14.49
C LEU A 281 -3.37 20.16 14.24
N LEU A 282 -3.93 20.38 13.04
CA LEU A 282 -4.68 21.60 12.71
C LEU A 282 -6.00 21.69 13.50
N LEU A 283 -6.70 20.58 13.70
CA LEU A 283 -7.93 20.53 14.50
C LEU A 283 -7.63 20.68 16.00
N ALA A 284 -6.54 20.08 16.51
CA ALA A 284 -6.10 20.25 17.90
C ALA A 284 -5.66 21.70 18.19
N SER A 285 -4.94 22.35 17.28
CA SER A 285 -4.53 23.75 17.41
C SER A 285 -5.67 24.76 17.16
N GLY A 286 -6.62 24.42 16.29
CA GLY A 286 -7.82 25.21 16.03
C GLY A 286 -8.81 25.24 17.21
N VAL A 287 -8.99 24.12 17.91
CA VAL A 287 -9.83 24.06 19.12
C VAL A 287 -9.16 24.76 20.31
N GLY A 288 -7.83 24.62 20.46
CA GLY A 288 -7.08 25.31 21.51
C GLY A 288 -7.12 26.84 21.42
N THR A 289 -7.05 27.39 20.21
CA THR A 289 -7.10 28.85 19.99
C THR A 289 -8.51 29.43 20.19
N LEU A 290 -9.57 28.70 19.81
CA LEU A 290 -10.96 29.13 20.05
C LEU A 290 -11.36 29.12 21.53
N VAL A 291 -10.79 28.21 22.35
CA VAL A 291 -11.00 28.21 23.81
C VAL A 291 -10.25 29.35 24.49
N CYS A 292 -9.03 29.69 24.03
CA CYS A 292 -8.26 30.82 24.56
C CYS A 292 -8.88 32.19 24.23
N LEU A 293 -9.52 32.34 23.07
CA LEU A 293 -10.18 33.60 22.68
C LEU A 293 -11.50 33.87 23.41
N ARG A 294 -12.10 32.86 24.06
CA ARG A 294 -13.35 33.01 24.83
C ARG A 294 -13.15 33.50 26.28
N ARG A 295 -11.92 33.56 26.78
CA ARG A 295 -11.63 33.94 28.18
C ARG A 295 -11.32 35.42 28.43
N ARG A 296 -11.34 36.29 27.41
CA ARG A 296 -11.20 37.75 27.59
C ARG A 296 -12.54 38.48 27.47
N LYS A 297 -13.38 38.34 28.50
CA LYS A 297 -14.32 39.39 28.94
C LYS A 297 -14.49 39.31 30.45
N ALA A 298 -13.70 40.12 31.16
CA ALA A 298 -13.99 40.66 32.48
C ALA A 298 -13.93 42.18 32.34
#